data_AF-A0A0L6JUG8-F1
#
_entry.id   AF-A0A0L6JUG8-F1
#
_cell.length_a   1.000
_cell.length_b   1.000
_cell.length_c   1.000
_cell.angle_alpha   90.00
_cell.angle_beta   90.00
_cell.angle_gamma   90.00
#
_symmetry.space_group_name_H-M   'P 1'
#
loop_
_entity.id
_entity.type
_entity.pdbx_description
1 polymer ?
#
loop_
_entity_poly.entity_id
_entity_poly.type
_entity_poly.pdbx_seq_one_letter_code
_entity_poly.pdbx_strand_id
1 'polypeptide(L)'
;MTVANGNELAARQGEKVRELRGQLSREDFVAGIENIITAQSLYRIEAGLRRASDKVLAKIGEKYGKPLSWFYDDDDTSESFKLQIHNEMARLKIMDALQTDPELIGFWESMVGREDLKLMFKQVKDLSPESIRRLIRVIKAIEDEESGGSEV
;
A
#
# COMPACT_ATOMS: atom_id res chain seq x y z
N MET A 1 -6.63 -16.61 -31.15
CA MET A 1 -8.00 -16.13 -31.45
C MET A 1 -8.50 -15.47 -30.18
N THR A 2 -8.25 -14.16 -30.01
CA THR A 2 -8.34 -13.48 -28.70
C THR A 2 -9.29 -12.29 -28.83
N VAL A 3 -10.60 -12.56 -28.76
CA VAL A 3 -11.67 -11.53 -28.87
C VAL A 3 -12.43 -11.39 -27.53
N ALA A 4 -11.93 -11.97 -26.44
CA ALA A 4 -12.62 -11.98 -25.14
C ALA A 4 -12.37 -10.75 -24.25
N ASN A 5 -11.27 -10.00 -24.43
CA ASN A 5 -10.82 -8.99 -23.44
C ASN A 5 -11.66 -7.71 -23.37
N GLY A 6 -12.37 -7.31 -24.44
CA GLY A 6 -13.06 -6.01 -24.47
C GLY A 6 -14.32 -5.95 -23.59
N ASN A 7 -14.99 -7.09 -23.40
CA ASN A 7 -16.26 -7.16 -22.68
C ASN A 7 -16.05 -7.25 -21.16
N GLU A 8 -14.95 -7.86 -20.73
CA GLU A 8 -14.60 -8.03 -19.32
C GLU A 8 -14.17 -6.71 -18.67
N LEU A 9 -13.36 -5.91 -19.36
CA LEU A 9 -12.99 -4.57 -18.89
C LEU A 9 -14.21 -3.64 -18.77
N ALA A 10 -15.14 -3.70 -19.73
CA ALA A 10 -16.36 -2.90 -19.67
C ALA A 10 -17.24 -3.32 -18.48
N ALA A 11 -17.33 -4.62 -18.18
CA ALA A 11 -18.04 -5.11 -17.00
C ALA A 11 -17.41 -4.62 -15.69
N ARG A 12 -16.08 -4.74 -15.54
CA ARG A 12 -15.33 -4.26 -14.35
C ARG A 12 -15.48 -2.76 -14.13
N GLN A 13 -15.33 -1.97 -15.19
CA GLN A 13 -15.56 -0.52 -15.13
C GLN A 13 -17.00 -0.20 -14.73
N GLY A 14 -17.97 -0.95 -15.25
CA GLY A 14 -19.38 -0.80 -14.91
C GLY A 14 -19.67 -1.08 -13.43
N GLU A 15 -19.04 -2.09 -12.85
CA GLU A 15 -19.15 -2.43 -11.43
C GLU A 15 -18.58 -1.33 -10.53
N LYS A 16 -17.37 -0.86 -10.83
CA LYS A 16 -16.72 0.25 -10.12
C LYS A 16 -17.54 1.55 -10.16
N VAL A 17 -18.14 1.86 -11.32
CA VAL A 17 -19.03 3.02 -11.46
C VAL A 17 -20.30 2.84 -10.62
N ARG A 18 -20.85 1.61 -10.57
CA ARG A 18 -22.03 1.28 -9.78
C ARG A 18 -21.76 1.37 -8.28
N GLU A 19 -20.58 0.93 -7.83
CA GLU A 19 -20.11 1.08 -6.45
C GLU A 19 -20.09 2.56 -6.04
N LEU A 20 -19.46 3.41 -6.85
CA LEU A 20 -19.40 4.86 -6.60
C LEU A 20 -20.78 5.52 -6.62
N ARG A 21 -21.73 5.04 -7.44
CA ARG A 21 -23.10 5.55 -7.42
C ARG A 21 -23.83 5.20 -6.13
N GLY A 22 -23.59 4.01 -5.58
CA GLY A 22 -24.27 3.52 -4.39
C GLY A 22 -25.80 3.59 -4.54
N GLN A 23 -26.44 4.34 -3.65
CA GLN A 23 -27.90 4.51 -3.60
C GLN A 23 -28.43 5.65 -4.47
N LEU A 24 -27.57 6.48 -5.07
CA LEU A 24 -28.01 7.58 -5.91
C LEU A 24 -28.78 7.06 -7.13
N SER A 25 -29.83 7.78 -7.54
CA SER A 25 -30.47 7.54 -8.83
C SER A 25 -29.46 7.79 -9.95
N ARG A 26 -29.72 7.23 -11.14
CA ARG A 26 -28.82 7.45 -12.29
C ARG A 26 -28.86 8.91 -12.71
N GLU A 27 -30.03 9.53 -12.59
CA GLU A 27 -30.32 10.93 -12.86
C GLU A 27 -29.48 11.84 -11.96
N ASP A 28 -29.49 11.60 -10.65
CA ASP A 28 -28.70 12.38 -9.68
C ASP A 28 -27.20 12.16 -9.87
N PHE A 29 -26.81 10.93 -10.19
CA PHE A 29 -25.41 10.62 -10.46
C PHE A 29 -24.88 11.36 -11.69
N VAL A 30 -25.61 11.32 -12.82
CA VAL A 30 -25.21 12.02 -14.04
C VAL A 30 -25.24 13.54 -13.88
N ALA A 31 -26.22 14.08 -13.16
CA ALA A 31 -26.25 15.50 -12.81
C ALA A 31 -24.99 15.91 -12.04
N GLY A 32 -24.57 15.04 -11.13
CA GLY A 32 -23.37 15.20 -10.33
C GLY A 32 -22.05 15.18 -11.10
N ILE A 33 -22.02 14.63 -12.32
CA ILE A 33 -20.86 14.66 -13.23
C ILE A 33 -21.11 15.57 -14.42
N GLU A 34 -21.86 16.66 -14.20
CA GLU A 34 -22.15 17.72 -15.19
C GLU A 34 -22.87 17.21 -16.44
N ASN A 35 -23.66 16.12 -16.32
CA ASN A 35 -24.45 15.54 -17.41
C ASN A 35 -23.63 15.20 -18.67
N ILE A 36 -22.34 14.88 -18.52
CA ILE A 36 -21.47 14.51 -19.64
C ILE A 36 -21.94 13.24 -20.38
N ILE A 37 -22.81 12.46 -19.74
CA ILE A 37 -23.53 11.31 -20.28
C ILE A 37 -24.98 11.32 -19.78
N THR A 38 -25.86 10.61 -20.47
CA THR A 38 -27.25 10.42 -20.05
C THR A 38 -27.39 9.28 -19.03
N ALA A 39 -28.47 9.28 -18.25
CA ALA A 39 -28.81 8.17 -17.34
C ALA A 39 -28.91 6.81 -18.06
N GLN A 40 -29.43 6.79 -19.30
CA GLN A 40 -29.47 5.61 -20.14
C GLN A 40 -28.07 5.14 -20.55
N SER A 41 -27.18 6.07 -20.89
CA SER A 41 -25.78 5.74 -21.19
C SER A 41 -25.06 5.20 -19.95
N LEU A 42 -25.33 5.78 -18.77
CA LEU A 42 -24.82 5.28 -17.50
C LEU A 42 -25.29 3.86 -17.21
N TYR A 43 -26.58 3.54 -17.42
CA TYR A 43 -27.09 2.17 -17.29
C TYR A 43 -26.30 1.18 -18.17
N ARG A 44 -26.05 1.52 -19.44
CA ARG A 44 -25.31 0.64 -20.36
C ARG A 44 -23.85 0.44 -19.91
N ILE A 45 -23.24 1.47 -19.31
CA ILE A 45 -21.90 1.38 -18.73
C ILE A 45 -21.92 0.45 -17.52
N GLU A 46 -22.81 0.70 -16.55
CA GLU A 46 -22.90 -0.11 -15.35
C GLU A 46 -23.24 -1.56 -15.64
N ALA A 47 -24.04 -1.84 -16.66
CA ALA A 47 -24.38 -3.19 -17.09
C ALA A 47 -23.25 -3.88 -17.89
N GLY A 48 -22.11 -3.21 -18.13
CA GLY A 48 -21.02 -3.74 -18.96
C GLY A 48 -21.34 -3.79 -20.46
N LEU A 49 -22.52 -3.35 -20.88
CA LEU A 49 -22.96 -3.33 -22.28
C LEU A 49 -22.24 -2.29 -23.13
N ARG A 50 -21.49 -1.38 -22.48
CA ARG A 50 -20.72 -0.33 -23.13
C ARG A 50 -19.52 0.05 -22.25
N ARG A 51 -18.35 0.20 -22.87
CA ARG A 51 -17.19 0.78 -22.21
C ARG A 51 -17.38 2.29 -21.98
N ALA A 52 -17.04 2.75 -20.78
CA ALA A 52 -16.95 4.18 -20.49
C ALA A 52 -15.72 4.78 -21.18
N SER A 53 -15.83 6.02 -21.66
CA SER A 53 -14.65 6.73 -22.17
C SER A 53 -13.81 7.29 -21.02
N ASP A 54 -12.52 7.50 -21.25
CA ASP A 54 -11.62 8.09 -20.25
C ASP A 54 -12.08 9.45 -19.76
N LYS A 55 -12.71 10.25 -20.64
CA LYS A 55 -13.32 11.52 -20.26
C LYS A 55 -14.39 11.34 -19.17
N VAL A 56 -15.21 10.31 -19.28
CA VAL A 56 -16.27 10.00 -18.32
C VAL A 56 -15.67 9.49 -17.01
N LEU A 57 -14.75 8.54 -17.10
CA LEU A 57 -14.09 7.96 -15.93
C LEU A 57 -13.28 9.00 -15.16
N ALA A 58 -12.59 9.92 -15.85
CA ALA A 58 -11.85 11.02 -15.23
C ALA A 58 -12.79 11.95 -14.46
N LYS A 59 -13.96 12.29 -15.01
CA LYS A 59 -14.93 13.16 -14.33
C LYS A 59 -15.55 12.50 -13.10
N ILE A 60 -15.87 11.21 -13.21
CA ILE A 60 -16.33 10.41 -12.06
C ILE A 60 -15.21 10.37 -11.00
N GLY A 61 -13.98 10.08 -11.42
CA GLY A 61 -12.81 10.03 -10.55
C GLY A 61 -12.56 11.33 -9.80
N GLU A 62 -12.62 12.48 -10.48
CA GLU A 62 -12.51 13.82 -9.90
C GLU A 62 -13.51 14.02 -8.75
N LYS A 63 -14.79 13.69 -8.99
CA LYS A 63 -15.86 13.86 -8.00
C LYS A 63 -15.68 12.98 -6.77
N TYR A 64 -15.24 11.74 -6.94
CA TYR A 64 -15.18 10.74 -5.87
C TYR A 64 -13.76 10.47 -5.34
N GLY A 65 -12.78 11.29 -5.73
CA GLY A 65 -11.39 11.18 -5.27
C GLY A 65 -10.69 9.89 -5.73
N LYS A 66 -11.01 9.40 -6.94
CA LYS A 66 -10.36 8.21 -7.53
C LYS A 66 -9.49 8.61 -8.73
N PRO A 67 -8.22 8.17 -8.80
CA PRO A 67 -7.41 8.39 -10.00
C PRO A 67 -7.99 7.60 -11.18
N LEU A 68 -7.77 8.06 -12.41
CA LEU A 68 -8.27 7.38 -13.62
C LEU A 68 -7.80 5.91 -13.69
N SER A 69 -6.58 5.61 -13.23
CA SER A 69 -6.03 4.25 -13.18
C SER A 69 -6.87 3.30 -12.32
N TRP A 70 -7.56 3.79 -11.30
CA TRP A 70 -8.39 2.96 -10.42
C TRP A 70 -9.51 2.22 -11.17
N PHE A 71 -10.02 2.77 -12.28
CA PHE A 71 -11.03 2.11 -13.11
C PHE A 71 -10.47 1.00 -14.01
N TYR A 72 -9.14 0.90 -14.09
CA TYR A 72 -8.40 -0.08 -14.90
C TYR A 72 -7.70 -1.12 -14.04
N ASP A 73 -7.55 -0.86 -12.75
CA ASP A 73 -6.95 -1.80 -11.80
C ASP A 73 -7.85 -3.02 -11.61
N ASP A 74 -7.26 -4.20 -11.62
CA ASP A 74 -7.92 -5.41 -11.18
C ASP A 74 -7.85 -5.47 -9.65
N ASP A 75 -9.01 -5.49 -8.98
CA ASP A 75 -9.14 -5.30 -7.52
C ASP A 75 -8.29 -6.26 -6.67
N ASP A 76 -7.83 -7.38 -7.23
CA ASP A 76 -6.92 -8.35 -6.59
C ASP A 76 -5.51 -7.79 -6.32
N THR A 77 -5.13 -6.69 -6.99
CA THR A 77 -3.81 -6.04 -6.86
C THR A 77 -3.79 -4.87 -5.87
N SER A 78 -4.96 -4.34 -5.49
CA SER A 78 -5.06 -3.07 -4.76
C SER A 78 -4.49 -3.14 -3.35
N GLU A 79 -4.72 -4.23 -2.63
CA GLU A 79 -4.36 -4.31 -1.22
C GLU A 79 -2.87 -4.60 -1.01
N SER A 80 -2.28 -5.44 -1.87
CA SER A 80 -0.84 -5.65 -1.90
C SER A 80 -0.08 -4.38 -2.30
N PHE A 81 -0.59 -3.64 -3.29
CA PHE A 81 0.02 -2.37 -3.73
C PHE A 81 -0.12 -1.26 -2.69
N LYS A 82 -1.30 -1.12 -2.06
CA LYS A 82 -1.49 -0.19 -0.94
C LYS A 82 -0.61 -0.55 0.24
N LEU A 83 -0.45 -1.83 0.56
CA LEU A 83 0.43 -2.30 1.62
C LEU A 83 1.90 -2.01 1.31
N GLN A 84 2.33 -2.19 0.05
CA GLN A 84 3.66 -1.81 -0.39
C GLN A 84 3.90 -0.31 -0.27
N ILE A 85 2.97 0.53 -0.75
CA ILE A 85 3.07 2.00 -0.61
C ILE A 85 3.08 2.40 0.86
N HIS A 86 2.23 1.79 1.70
CA HIS A 86 2.19 2.08 3.12
C HIS A 86 3.52 1.74 3.81
N ASN A 87 4.07 0.55 3.54
CA ASN A 87 5.34 0.10 4.10
C ASN A 87 6.50 0.96 3.62
N GLU A 88 6.51 1.37 2.34
CA GLU A 88 7.54 2.24 1.80
C GLU A 88 7.49 3.63 2.41
N MET A 89 6.29 4.21 2.55
CA MET A 89 6.12 5.50 3.23
C MET A 89 6.52 5.45 4.70
N ALA A 90 6.25 4.34 5.40
CA ALA A 90 6.70 4.13 6.78
C ALA A 90 8.23 4.02 6.86
N ARG A 91 8.85 3.27 5.93
CA ARG A 91 10.30 3.16 5.81
C ARG A 91 10.95 4.54 5.60
N LEU A 92 10.44 5.32 4.65
CA LEU A 92 10.97 6.65 4.33
C LEU A 92 10.87 7.60 5.53
N LYS A 93 9.76 7.58 6.28
CA LYS A 93 9.62 8.38 7.51
C LYS A 93 10.61 7.99 8.60
N ILE A 94 10.88 6.69 8.77
CA ILE A 94 11.90 6.23 9.71
C ILE A 94 13.28 6.69 9.25
N MET A 95 13.61 6.51 7.96
CA MET A 95 14.89 6.97 7.42
C MET A 95 15.10 8.47 7.61
N ASP A 96 14.08 9.29 7.32
CA ASP A 96 14.11 10.75 7.52
C ASP A 96 14.36 11.12 8.99
N ALA A 97 13.69 10.44 9.93
CA ALA A 97 13.90 10.65 11.37
C ALA A 97 15.30 10.25 11.85
N LEU A 98 15.98 9.34 11.14
CA LEU A 98 17.34 8.89 11.45
C LEU A 98 18.42 9.69 10.70
N GLN A 99 18.06 10.55 9.72
CA GLN A 99 19.02 11.27 8.86
C GLN A 99 20.04 12.12 9.62
N THR A 100 19.71 12.57 10.84
CA THR A 100 20.61 13.37 11.67
C THR A 100 21.74 12.55 12.32
N ASP A 101 21.67 11.22 12.26
CA ASP A 101 22.66 10.30 12.84
C ASP A 101 23.05 9.20 11.83
N PRO A 102 24.15 9.39 11.07
CA PRO A 102 24.62 8.43 10.08
C PRO A 102 24.91 7.02 10.62
N GLU A 103 25.30 6.90 11.90
CA GLU A 103 25.59 5.61 12.54
C GLU A 103 24.29 4.84 12.77
N LEU A 104 23.26 5.54 13.22
CA LEU A 104 21.94 4.97 13.47
C LEU A 104 21.23 4.54 12.18
N ILE A 105 21.48 5.23 11.06
CA ILE A 105 21.01 4.82 9.72
C ILE A 105 21.65 3.49 9.31
N GLY A 106 22.98 3.39 9.41
CA GLY A 106 23.70 2.16 9.05
C GLY A 106 23.25 0.97 9.90
N PHE A 107 23.03 1.21 11.20
CA PHE A 107 22.45 0.23 12.10
C PHE A 107 21.05 -0.21 11.65
N TRP A 108 20.15 0.73 11.35
CA TRP A 108 18.79 0.44 10.89
C TRP A 108 18.78 -0.38 9.60
N GLU A 109 19.59 -0.01 8.60
CA GLU A 109 19.71 -0.75 7.34
C GLU A 109 20.20 -2.19 7.56
N SER A 110 21.18 -2.38 8.43
CA SER A 110 21.68 -3.71 8.80
C SER A 110 20.62 -4.56 9.52
N MET A 111 19.82 -3.94 10.40
CA MET A 111 18.77 -4.60 11.16
C MET A 111 17.60 -5.03 10.28
N VAL A 112 17.22 -4.21 9.29
CA VAL A 112 16.13 -4.54 8.35
C VAL A 112 16.44 -5.83 7.56
N GLY A 113 17.71 -6.14 7.30
CA GLY A 113 18.13 -7.37 6.63
C GLY A 113 18.28 -8.60 7.53
N ARG A 114 18.22 -8.45 8.86
CA ARG A 114 18.59 -9.49 9.84
C ARG A 114 17.43 -9.91 10.74
N GLU A 115 16.77 -11.02 10.40
CA GLU A 115 15.61 -11.55 11.14
C GLU A 115 15.92 -11.88 12.61
N ASP A 116 17.13 -12.33 12.89
CA ASP A 116 17.62 -12.62 14.25
C ASP A 116 17.70 -11.35 15.11
N LEU A 117 18.21 -10.24 14.56
CA LEU A 117 18.22 -8.94 15.22
C LEU A 117 16.80 -8.41 15.44
N LYS A 118 15.91 -8.54 14.45
CA LYS A 118 14.50 -8.15 14.61
C LYS A 118 13.83 -8.92 15.77
N LEU A 119 14.12 -10.21 15.89
CA LEU A 119 13.60 -11.04 16.98
C LEU A 119 14.15 -10.59 18.33
N MET A 120 15.46 -10.33 18.43
CA MET A 120 16.09 -9.79 19.63
C MET A 120 15.43 -8.47 20.05
N PHE A 121 15.24 -7.52 19.12
CA PHE A 121 14.57 -6.25 19.39
C PHE A 121 13.15 -6.44 19.94
N LYS A 122 12.37 -7.36 19.36
CA LYS A 122 11.02 -7.68 19.85
C LYS A 122 11.02 -8.20 21.28
N GLN A 123 12.05 -8.95 21.68
CA GLN A 123 12.17 -9.47 23.05
C GLN A 123 12.63 -8.41 24.05
N VAL A 124 13.52 -7.50 23.63
CA VAL A 124 14.11 -6.50 24.56
C VAL A 124 13.30 -5.22 24.69
N LYS A 125 12.38 -4.93 23.76
CA LYS A 125 11.63 -3.65 23.71
C LYS A 125 10.85 -3.33 24.99
N ASP A 126 10.37 -4.34 25.70
CA ASP A 126 9.55 -4.19 26.92
C ASP A 126 10.37 -4.40 28.21
N LEU A 127 11.70 -4.59 28.10
CA LEU A 127 12.58 -4.80 29.25
C LEU A 127 12.88 -3.48 29.97
N SER A 128 13.04 -3.56 31.29
CA SER A 128 13.48 -2.43 32.09
C SER A 128 14.89 -1.96 31.68
N PRO A 129 15.25 -0.67 31.90
CA PRO A 129 16.61 -0.19 31.66
C PRO A 129 17.68 -1.00 32.41
N GLU A 130 17.36 -1.50 33.61
CA GLU A 130 18.28 -2.36 34.36
C GLU A 130 18.48 -3.71 33.68
N SER A 131 17.41 -4.33 33.20
CA SER A 131 17.44 -5.57 32.43
C SER A 131 18.23 -5.42 31.13
N ILE A 132 18.05 -4.31 30.40
CA ILE A 132 18.83 -4.01 29.19
C ILE A 132 20.33 -3.89 29.53
N ARG A 133 20.70 -3.20 30.60
CA ARG A 133 22.11 -3.11 31.03
C ARG A 133 22.70 -4.46 31.37
N ARG A 134 21.93 -5.37 31.99
CA ARG A 134 22.37 -6.74 32.27
C ARG A 134 22.59 -7.52 30.98
N LEU A 135 21.67 -7.41 30.02
CA LEU A 135 21.81 -8.05 28.71
C LEU A 135 23.07 -7.58 27.98
N ILE A 136 23.36 -6.27 27.98
CA ILE A 136 24.59 -5.72 27.39
C ILE A 136 25.85 -6.36 28.01
N ARG A 137 25.87 -6.62 29.33
CA ARG A 137 27.01 -7.30 29.97
C ARG A 137 27.16 -8.74 29.51
N VAL A 138 26.06 -9.46 29.32
CA VAL A 138 26.07 -10.83 28.81
C VAL A 138 26.62 -10.87 27.38
N ILE A 139 26.17 -9.96 26.51
CA ILE A 139 26.68 -9.84 25.14
C ILE A 139 28.19 -9.61 25.14
N LYS A 140 28.69 -8.67 25.97
CA LYS A 140 30.13 -8.41 26.09
C LYS A 140 30.92 -9.63 26.55
N ALA A 141 30.41 -10.39 27.51
CA ALA A 141 31.08 -11.61 27.97
C ALA A 141 31.20 -12.66 26.84
N ILE A 142 30.19 -12.78 25.98
CA ILE A 142 30.23 -13.66 24.80
C ILE A 142 31.27 -13.14 23.78
N GLU A 143 31.27 -11.84 23.49
CA GLU A 143 32.25 -11.23 22.58
C GLU A 143 33.69 -11.43 23.08
N ASP A 144 33.92 -11.29 24.39
CA ASP A 144 35.23 -11.50 25.02
C ASP A 144 35.68 -12.98 24.93
N GLU A 145 34.76 -13.94 25.10
CA GLU A 145 35.02 -15.38 24.95
C GLU A 145 35.38 -15.77 23.51
N GLU A 146 34.67 -15.23 22.52
CA GLU A 146 34.94 -15.49 21.09
C GLU A 146 36.24 -14.82 20.63
N SER A 147 36.57 -13.65 21.19
CA SER A 147 37.81 -12.93 20.89
C SER A 147 39.04 -13.60 21.51
N GLY A 148 38.90 -14.19 22.70
CA GLY A 148 39.98 -14.90 23.41
C GLY A 148 40.29 -16.30 22.86
N GLY A 149 39.46 -16.83 21.96
CA GLY A 149 39.61 -18.18 21.39
C GLY A 149 40.54 -18.29 20.16
N SER A 150 41.16 -17.19 19.72
CA SER A 150 42.06 -17.16 18.55
C SER A 150 43.57 -17.31 18.87
N GLU A 151 43.93 -17.54 20.13
CA GLU A 151 45.31 -17.90 20.53
C GLU A 151 45.34 -19.28 21.22
N VAL A 152 45.20 -20.35 20.43
CA VAL A 152 45.82 -21.67 20.68
C VAL A 152 45.91 -22.49 19.40
#